data_AF-A0A925TK14-F1
#
_entry.id   AF-A0A925TK14-F1
#
_cell.length_a   1.000
_cell.length_b   1.000
_cell.length_c   1.000
_cell.angle_alpha   90.00
_cell.angle_beta   90.00
_cell.angle_gamma   90.00
#
_symmetry.space_group_name_H-M   'P 1'
#
loop_
_entity.id
_entity.type
_entity.pdbx_description
1 polymer ?
#
loop_
_entity_poly.entity_id
_entity_poly.type
_entity_poly.pdbx_seq_one_letter_code
_entity_poly.pdbx_strand_id
1 'polypeptide(L)'
;MPSPRHSSRLRGALALAAALLAPASAFAGSLLALDFETALSSAVSTTDGLGTVDAFMGSPGRALSATGRVSTGRIPVSNTEADLAKLTVGFDIHVATLAPVRVTLASFDASGQRTGARTTVVAPPVAGAYYRFSVDLDKTEQLDGTFDPLAPSIEFTFAADTTLRIDNLSYTAPSFYVSPTGSDSADGRTAATAFATPQHAANVSRPGDVILLMDGTYVSPGHPDISDVPADTINSPLWRPWWVEKTGGNVTIKNSGTPAAWIVLRAHPGHRPVLFNAEGWHGVRFGLTAAYVEVRGLKIQG
;
A
#
# COMPACT_ATOMS: atom_id res chain seq x y z
N MET A 1 59.48 5.38 -35.72
CA MET A 1 58.19 5.35 -36.43
C MET A 1 57.36 6.55 -35.99
N PRO A 2 57.14 7.57 -36.84
CA PRO A 2 56.31 8.72 -36.50
C PRO A 2 55.01 8.82 -37.32
N SER A 3 54.01 9.46 -36.68
CA SER A 3 52.80 10.14 -37.24
C SER A 3 51.56 9.30 -37.60
N PRO A 4 50.33 9.88 -37.69
CA PRO A 4 49.72 11.02 -36.96
C PRO A 4 48.29 10.75 -36.42
N ARG A 5 47.77 11.77 -35.72
CA ARG A 5 46.40 11.99 -35.21
C ARG A 5 45.27 11.60 -36.18
N HIS A 6 44.13 11.14 -35.64
CA HIS A 6 42.81 11.59 -36.12
C HIS A 6 41.73 11.53 -35.03
N SER A 7 41.15 12.71 -34.79
CA SER A 7 39.89 12.93 -34.11
C SER A 7 38.71 12.49 -34.98
N SER A 8 37.74 11.76 -34.42
CA SER A 8 36.36 11.79 -34.91
C SER A 8 35.40 11.93 -33.73
N ARG A 9 34.81 13.13 -33.62
CA ARG A 9 33.62 13.36 -32.81
C ARG A 9 32.44 12.75 -33.56
N LEU A 10 31.98 11.58 -33.14
CA LEU A 10 30.69 11.06 -33.57
C LEU A 10 29.59 11.82 -32.82
N ARG A 11 29.03 12.82 -33.50
CA ARG A 11 27.67 13.31 -33.24
C ARG A 11 26.71 12.17 -33.57
N GLY A 12 26.33 11.38 -32.56
CA GLY A 12 25.21 10.45 -32.65
C GLY A 12 24.03 11.05 -31.92
N ALA A 13 23.05 11.57 -32.67
CA ALA A 13 21.73 11.87 -32.15
C ALA A 13 21.12 10.56 -31.65
N LEU A 14 21.08 10.35 -30.34
CA LEU A 14 20.35 9.21 -29.77
C LEU A 14 18.91 9.66 -29.57
N ALA A 15 18.05 9.17 -30.47
CA ALA A 15 16.61 9.23 -30.36
C ALA A 15 16.18 8.80 -28.95
N LEU A 16 15.39 9.64 -28.29
CA LEU A 16 14.76 9.35 -27.02
C LEU A 16 13.75 8.22 -27.28
N ALA A 17 14.17 6.97 -27.06
CA ALA A 17 13.27 5.84 -27.04
C ALA A 17 12.33 6.03 -25.85
N ALA A 18 11.09 6.39 -26.14
CA ALA A 18 9.98 6.22 -25.21
C ALA A 18 9.98 4.75 -24.79
N ALA A 19 10.40 4.48 -23.55
CA ALA A 19 10.21 3.19 -22.96
C ALA A 19 8.70 2.99 -22.84
N LEU A 20 8.15 2.25 -23.80
CA LEU A 20 6.87 1.55 -23.64
C LEU A 20 6.98 0.77 -22.33
N LEU A 21 6.35 1.24 -21.27
CA LEU A 21 5.87 0.35 -20.24
C LEU A 21 4.82 -0.54 -20.92
N ALA A 22 5.25 -1.75 -21.31
CA ALA A 22 4.35 -2.84 -21.59
C ALA A 22 3.40 -3.03 -20.39
N PRO A 23 2.15 -3.43 -20.61
CA PRO A 23 1.11 -3.37 -19.60
C PRO A 23 1.52 -4.30 -18.45
N ALA A 24 1.63 -3.75 -17.25
CA ALA A 24 1.49 -4.56 -16.05
C ALA A 24 0.15 -5.27 -16.21
N SER A 25 0.21 -6.60 -16.26
CA SER A 25 -0.93 -7.48 -16.40
C SER A 25 -2.02 -7.09 -15.39
N ALA A 26 -3.25 -6.97 -15.87
CA ALA A 26 -4.41 -6.62 -15.07
C ALA A 26 -4.58 -7.57 -13.88
N PHE A 27 -4.18 -7.14 -12.69
CA PHE A 27 -4.46 -7.82 -11.44
C PHE A 27 -4.88 -6.75 -10.41
N ALA A 28 -6.15 -6.85 -9.99
CA ALA A 28 -6.85 -5.87 -9.16
C ALA A 28 -6.17 -5.68 -7.81
N GLY A 29 -5.88 -4.42 -7.46
CA GLY A 29 -5.51 -4.02 -6.10
C GLY A 29 -4.64 -2.78 -5.96
N SER A 30 -3.80 -2.49 -6.95
CA SER A 30 -2.92 -1.32 -6.91
C SER A 30 -2.93 -0.59 -8.24
N LEU A 31 -3.26 0.71 -8.20
CA LEU A 31 -3.30 1.56 -9.39
C LEU A 31 -1.91 2.07 -9.74
N LEU A 32 -1.12 2.33 -8.69
CA LEU A 32 0.26 2.79 -8.75
C LEU A 32 0.99 2.36 -7.49
N ALA A 33 2.18 1.80 -7.67
CA ALA A 33 3.16 1.61 -6.61
C ALA A 33 4.54 2.00 -7.18
N LEU A 34 5.18 2.98 -6.56
CA LEU A 34 6.48 3.51 -6.95
C LEU A 34 7.47 3.29 -5.81
N ASP A 35 8.45 2.45 -6.10
CA ASP A 35 9.70 2.41 -5.36
C ASP A 35 10.75 3.21 -6.16
N PHE A 36 11.19 4.33 -5.61
CA PHE A 36 12.15 5.20 -6.29
C PHE A 36 13.52 4.54 -6.48
N GLU A 37 13.85 3.47 -5.72
CA GLU A 37 15.04 2.65 -5.92
C GLU A 37 15.06 2.00 -7.31
N THR A 38 13.90 1.66 -7.87
CA THR A 38 13.77 0.94 -9.15
C THR A 38 13.13 1.76 -10.28
N ALA A 39 12.42 2.85 -9.99
CA ALA A 39 11.42 3.41 -10.91
C ALA A 39 11.72 4.77 -11.58
N LEU A 40 12.90 5.40 -11.42
CA LEU A 40 13.12 6.73 -12.03
C LEU A 40 14.37 6.90 -12.91
N SER A 41 14.17 7.61 -14.03
CA SER A 41 15.20 8.17 -14.90
C SER A 41 15.39 9.69 -14.64
N SER A 42 16.66 10.07 -14.45
CA SER A 42 17.35 11.37 -14.62
C SER A 42 16.79 12.72 -14.13
N ALA A 43 15.58 12.86 -13.57
CA ALA A 43 15.06 14.18 -13.14
C ALA A 43 15.12 14.47 -11.63
N VAL A 44 15.71 13.57 -10.82
CA VAL A 44 15.69 13.65 -9.35
C VAL A 44 17.10 13.71 -8.78
N SER A 45 17.37 14.73 -7.95
CA SER A 45 18.65 14.87 -7.25
C SER A 45 18.70 13.89 -6.08
N THR A 46 19.55 12.87 -6.21
CA THR A 46 19.86 11.90 -5.15
C THR A 46 20.98 12.46 -4.28
N THR A 47 20.74 12.66 -3.00
CA THR A 47 21.81 12.79 -2.00
C THR A 47 21.39 12.01 -0.76
N ASP A 48 22.19 11.03 -0.38
CA ASP A 48 22.13 10.46 0.95
C ASP A 48 23.52 10.13 1.48
N GLY A 49 23.61 10.22 2.80
CA GLY A 49 24.84 10.10 3.55
C GLY A 49 24.60 10.30 5.03
N LEU A 50 23.44 9.88 5.55
CA LEU A 50 23.19 9.74 6.99
C LEU A 50 22.15 8.65 7.20
N GLY A 51 22.60 7.51 7.71
CA GLY A 51 21.78 6.37 8.09
C GLY A 51 21.36 6.39 9.56
N THR A 52 20.54 5.38 9.90
CA THR A 52 19.95 4.99 11.21
C THR A 52 18.60 5.65 11.52
N VAL A 53 17.57 4.99 12.07
CA VAL A 53 17.40 3.66 12.71
C VAL A 53 16.11 3.01 12.19
N ASP A 54 16.27 2.11 11.24
CA ASP A 54 15.67 0.78 11.18
C ASP A 54 16.38 0.07 10.03
N ALA A 55 16.60 -1.24 10.11
CA ALA A 55 17.22 -2.00 9.05
C ALA A 55 16.27 -2.03 7.84
N PHE A 56 16.27 -0.93 7.09
CA PHE A 56 15.67 -0.81 5.77
C PHE A 56 16.29 -1.92 4.91
N MET A 57 15.50 -2.91 4.52
CA MET A 57 15.87 -3.92 3.52
C MET A 57 15.73 -3.35 2.09
N GLY A 58 16.05 -2.07 1.92
CA GLY A 58 16.28 -1.36 0.67
C GLY A 58 17.59 -0.58 0.84
N SER A 59 18.33 -0.34 -0.23
CA SER A 59 19.53 0.51 -0.13
C SER A 59 19.14 1.90 -0.61
N PRO A 60 19.21 2.96 0.23
CA PRO A 60 18.52 4.24 0.05
C PRO A 60 18.97 5.12 -1.15
N GLY A 61 19.43 4.54 -2.25
CA GLY A 61 20.10 5.23 -3.34
C GLY A 61 19.22 6.10 -4.25
N ARG A 62 17.89 6.02 -4.18
CA ARG A 62 17.00 6.87 -5.01
C ARG A 62 15.68 7.14 -4.30
N ALA A 63 15.53 8.36 -3.80
CA ALA A 63 14.30 8.90 -3.26
C ALA A 63 14.06 10.30 -3.83
N LEU A 64 12.82 10.77 -3.80
CA LEU A 64 12.56 12.17 -4.08
C LEU A 64 12.93 13.02 -2.85
N SER A 65 13.95 13.87 -2.97
CA SER A 65 14.41 14.73 -1.88
C SER A 65 14.52 16.19 -2.33
N ALA A 66 14.05 17.10 -1.49
CA ALA A 66 14.28 18.53 -1.65
C ALA A 66 14.11 19.25 -0.32
N THR A 67 14.59 20.50 -0.27
CA THR A 67 14.22 21.44 0.80
C THR A 67 12.99 22.21 0.36
N GLY A 68 11.97 22.29 1.21
CA GLY A 68 10.77 23.08 0.93
C GLY A 68 9.69 22.30 0.18
N ARG A 69 9.97 21.84 -1.05
CA ARG A 69 8.95 21.21 -1.90
C ARG A 69 9.52 20.13 -2.82
N VAL A 70 8.82 19.00 -2.88
CA VAL A 70 9.06 17.87 -3.78
C VAL A 70 7.80 17.63 -4.62
N SER A 71 7.97 17.29 -5.90
CA SER A 71 6.88 16.79 -6.74
C SER A 71 7.33 15.55 -7.50
N THR A 72 6.39 14.64 -7.75
CA THR A 72 6.59 13.47 -8.61
C THR A 72 6.61 13.81 -10.10
N GLY A 73 6.14 15.01 -10.47
CA GLY A 73 5.63 15.26 -11.80
C GLY A 73 4.36 14.45 -12.08
N ARG A 74 3.83 14.57 -13.31
CA ARG A 74 2.63 13.83 -13.71
C ARG A 74 2.96 12.35 -13.91
N ILE A 75 2.22 11.50 -13.21
CA ILE A 75 2.32 10.04 -13.26
C ILE A 75 1.05 9.51 -13.93
N PRO A 76 1.16 8.66 -14.97
CA PRO A 76 0.00 7.99 -15.55
C PRO A 76 -0.59 6.98 -14.57
N VAL A 77 -1.92 6.91 -14.50
CA VAL A 77 -2.66 5.95 -13.66
C VAL A 77 -3.85 5.38 -14.42
N SER A 78 -4.27 4.17 -14.08
CA SER A 78 -5.44 3.51 -14.65
C SER A 78 -6.37 3.07 -13.52
N ASN A 79 -7.34 3.91 -13.18
CA ASN A 79 -8.31 3.69 -12.11
C ASN A 79 -9.74 3.57 -12.63
N THR A 80 -10.51 2.69 -12.00
CA THR A 80 -11.94 2.48 -12.25
C THR A 80 -12.81 2.75 -11.02
N GLU A 81 -12.22 2.96 -9.84
CA GLU A 81 -12.95 3.26 -8.61
C GLU A 81 -13.19 4.77 -8.49
N ALA A 82 -14.46 5.17 -8.47
CA ALA A 82 -14.86 6.57 -8.39
C ALA A 82 -15.06 7.06 -6.94
N ASP A 83 -15.23 6.14 -5.98
CA ASP A 83 -15.43 6.47 -4.58
C ASP A 83 -14.10 6.81 -3.89
N LEU A 84 -13.92 8.08 -3.55
CA LEU A 84 -12.73 8.59 -2.86
C LEU A 84 -12.47 7.91 -1.52
N ALA A 85 -13.51 7.42 -0.83
CA ALA A 85 -13.34 6.79 0.47
C ALA A 85 -12.71 5.39 0.36
N LYS A 86 -12.75 4.79 -0.83
CA LYS A 86 -12.14 3.50 -1.12
C LYS A 86 -10.71 3.61 -1.65
N LEU A 87 -10.32 4.80 -2.09
CA LEU A 87 -9.00 5.09 -2.62
C LEU A 87 -8.04 5.45 -1.48
N THR A 88 -6.91 4.75 -1.41
CA THR A 88 -5.86 4.97 -0.42
C THR A 88 -4.60 5.50 -1.08
N VAL A 89 -4.00 6.51 -0.48
CA VAL A 89 -2.64 6.98 -0.78
C VAL A 89 -1.73 6.53 0.34
N GLY A 90 -0.66 5.82 0.01
CA GLY A 90 0.38 5.42 0.97
C GLY A 90 1.74 5.97 0.56
N PHE A 91 2.54 6.47 1.50
CA PHE A 91 3.91 6.93 1.23
C PHE A 91 4.75 6.93 2.51
N ASP A 92 6.07 6.88 2.33
CA ASP A 92 7.03 7.01 3.42
C ASP A 92 7.66 8.41 3.38
N ILE A 93 7.71 9.07 4.53
CA ILE A 93 8.31 10.39 4.67
C ILE A 93 9.44 10.35 5.69
N HIS A 94 10.56 10.97 5.33
CA HIS A 94 11.58 11.41 6.27
C HIS A 94 11.69 12.94 6.25
N VAL A 95 11.80 13.55 7.42
CA VAL A 95 12.04 14.99 7.59
C VAL A 95 13.28 15.24 8.43
N ALA A 96 14.14 16.17 7.98
CA ALA A 96 15.36 16.51 8.70
C ALA A 96 15.10 17.22 10.03
N THR A 97 14.07 18.07 10.09
CA THR A 97 13.57 18.69 11.33
C THR A 97 12.07 18.41 11.48
N LEU A 98 11.57 18.47 12.71
CA LEU A 98 10.18 18.16 13.02
C LEU A 98 9.26 19.24 12.43
N ALA A 99 8.70 18.95 11.26
CA ALA A 99 7.83 19.86 10.53
C ALA A 99 6.63 19.10 9.95
N PRO A 100 5.43 19.72 9.94
CA PRO A 100 4.29 19.17 9.22
C PRO A 100 4.57 19.17 7.72
N VAL A 101 4.16 18.11 7.04
CA VAL A 101 4.27 17.97 5.59
C VAL A 101 2.88 18.10 4.99
N ARG A 102 2.70 19.14 4.16
CA ARG A 102 1.53 19.28 3.30
C ARG A 102 1.67 18.32 2.12
N VAL A 103 0.68 17.46 1.95
CA VAL A 103 0.56 16.56 0.82
C VAL A 103 -0.57 17.08 -0.06
N THR A 104 -0.30 17.19 -1.36
CA THR A 104 -1.29 17.60 -2.36
C THR A 104 -1.32 16.58 -3.48
N LEU A 105 -2.50 16.12 -3.83
CA LEU A 105 -2.76 15.22 -4.94
C LEU A 105 -3.61 15.95 -5.98
N ALA A 106 -3.06 16.15 -7.17
CA ALA A 106 -3.76 16.77 -8.30
C ALA A 106 -4.11 15.73 -9.36
N SER A 107 -5.27 15.88 -10.01
CA SER A 107 -5.72 15.07 -11.15
C SER A 107 -5.68 15.87 -12.45
N PHE A 108 -5.38 15.19 -13.55
CA PHE A 108 -5.29 15.80 -14.88
C PHE A 108 -6.02 14.97 -15.93
N ASP A 109 -6.81 15.63 -16.77
CA ASP A 109 -7.56 14.99 -17.85
C ASP A 109 -6.65 14.46 -18.97
N ALA A 110 -7.25 13.83 -19.99
CA ALA A 110 -6.54 13.27 -21.13
C ALA A 110 -5.79 14.31 -21.98
N SER A 111 -6.18 15.58 -21.91
CA SER A 111 -5.46 16.69 -22.57
C SER A 111 -4.30 17.22 -21.71
N GLY A 112 -4.18 16.73 -20.47
CA GLY A 112 -3.20 17.16 -19.49
C GLY A 112 -3.60 18.43 -18.73
N GLN A 113 -4.85 18.88 -18.85
CA GLN A 113 -5.39 19.99 -18.08
C GLN A 113 -5.75 19.52 -16.67
N ARG A 114 -5.46 20.35 -15.68
CA ARG A 114 -5.72 20.03 -14.27
C ARG A 114 -7.22 20.12 -13.98
N THR A 115 -7.81 19.04 -13.47
CA THR A 115 -9.24 18.99 -13.13
C THR A 115 -9.51 19.46 -11.70
N GLY A 116 -8.61 19.18 -10.77
CA GLY A 116 -8.65 19.67 -9.39
C GLY A 116 -7.59 19.02 -8.51
N ALA A 117 -7.62 19.33 -7.22
CA ALA A 117 -6.74 18.71 -6.24
C ALA A 117 -7.35 18.56 -4.86
N ARG A 118 -6.76 17.64 -4.10
CA ARG A 118 -7.01 17.45 -2.68
C ARG A 118 -5.73 17.62 -1.88
N THR A 119 -5.85 18.01 -0.62
CA THR A 119 -4.70 18.24 0.27
C THR A 119 -4.95 17.68 1.66
N THR A 120 -3.87 17.29 2.33
CA THR A 120 -3.86 16.96 3.74
C THR A 120 -2.53 17.37 4.34
N VAL A 121 -2.46 17.38 5.67
CA VAL A 121 -1.22 17.60 6.41
C VAL A 121 -0.94 16.36 7.24
N VAL A 122 0.26 15.83 7.10
CA VAL A 122 0.78 14.73 7.93
C VAL A 122 1.92 15.26 8.78
N ALA A 123 2.04 14.76 10.00
CA ALA A 123 3.08 15.17 10.93
C ALA A 123 3.89 13.94 11.37
N PRO A 124 5.12 13.76 10.85
CA PRO A 124 6.06 12.79 11.40
C PRO A 124 6.25 13.04 12.90
N PRO A 125 6.20 12.02 13.76
CA PRO A 125 6.30 12.21 15.22
C PRO A 125 7.74 12.49 15.68
N VAL A 126 8.74 12.10 14.88
CA VAL A 126 10.16 12.29 15.17
C VAL A 126 10.88 12.73 13.89
N ALA A 127 11.85 13.65 14.03
CA ALA A 127 12.73 14.02 12.92
C ALA A 127 13.85 12.99 12.74
N GLY A 128 14.38 12.84 11.53
CA GLY A 128 15.49 11.93 11.26
C GLY A 128 15.10 10.47 11.07
N ALA A 129 13.80 10.15 11.05
CA ALA A 129 13.29 8.79 10.85
C ALA A 129 12.24 8.76 9.72
N TYR A 130 12.07 7.58 9.10
CA TYR A 130 11.03 7.34 8.11
C TYR A 130 9.73 6.92 8.76
N TYR A 131 8.63 7.48 8.28
CA TYR A 131 7.28 7.13 8.71
C TYR A 131 6.38 6.84 7.52
N ARG A 132 5.72 5.68 7.55
CA ARG A 132 4.62 5.34 6.65
C ARG A 132 3.38 6.14 7.03
N PHE A 133 2.78 6.79 6.05
CA PHE A 133 1.45 7.37 6.16
C PHE A 133 0.54 6.73 5.12
N SER A 134 -0.69 6.43 5.53
CA SER A 134 -1.75 5.91 4.68
C SER A 134 -3.00 6.78 4.86
N VAL A 135 -3.42 7.47 3.81
CA VAL A 135 -4.50 8.45 3.85
C VAL A 135 -5.57 8.06 2.83
N ASP A 136 -6.83 8.04 3.27
CA ASP A 136 -7.96 7.85 2.36
C ASP A 136 -8.33 9.18 1.71
N LEU A 137 -8.68 9.16 0.42
CA LEU A 137 -8.92 10.42 -0.28
C LEU A 137 -10.16 11.18 0.24
N ASP A 138 -11.16 10.51 0.82
CA ASP A 138 -12.29 11.20 1.45
C ASP A 138 -11.89 11.97 2.71
N LYS A 139 -10.78 11.61 3.37
CA LYS A 139 -10.25 12.31 4.56
C LYS A 139 -9.34 13.49 4.23
N THR A 140 -9.11 13.76 2.95
CA THR A 140 -8.37 14.94 2.49
C THR A 140 -9.34 16.09 2.20
N GLU A 141 -8.84 17.32 2.27
CA GLU A 141 -9.61 18.53 1.94
C GLU A 141 -9.54 18.82 0.45
N GLN A 142 -10.63 19.29 -0.15
CA GLN A 142 -10.60 19.78 -1.52
C GLN A 142 -9.86 21.12 -1.56
N LEU A 143 -8.82 21.22 -2.38
CA LEU A 143 -8.00 22.42 -2.48
C LEU A 143 -8.53 23.35 -3.58
N ASP A 144 -8.80 22.81 -4.76
CA ASP A 144 -9.32 23.53 -5.92
C ASP A 144 -9.91 22.58 -6.97
N GLY A 145 -10.62 23.16 -7.94
CA GLY A 145 -11.29 22.42 -9.01
C GLY A 145 -12.18 21.30 -8.47
N THR A 146 -12.35 20.23 -9.24
CA THR A 146 -12.93 18.97 -8.78
C THR A 146 -11.93 17.87 -9.07
N PHE A 147 -11.41 17.24 -8.00
CA PHE A 147 -10.52 16.10 -8.16
C PHE A 147 -11.26 14.95 -8.86
N ASP A 148 -10.71 14.50 -9.97
CA ASP A 148 -11.25 13.40 -10.77
C ASP A 148 -10.49 12.11 -10.45
N PRO A 149 -11.09 11.16 -9.71
CA PRO A 149 -10.42 9.90 -9.37
C PRO A 149 -10.18 9.00 -10.60
N LEU A 150 -10.89 9.22 -11.71
CA LEU A 150 -10.76 8.45 -12.95
C LEU A 150 -9.81 9.13 -13.95
N ALA A 151 -9.16 10.23 -13.54
CA ALA A 151 -8.20 10.93 -14.36
C ALA A 151 -7.06 10.01 -14.83
N PRO A 152 -6.61 10.11 -16.09
CA PRO A 152 -5.54 9.27 -16.64
C PRO A 152 -4.16 9.59 -16.07
N SER A 153 -4.01 10.72 -15.38
CA SER A 153 -2.76 11.05 -14.70
C SER A 153 -2.98 11.89 -13.44
N ILE A 154 -2.06 11.74 -12.49
CA ILE A 154 -2.06 12.45 -11.22
C ILE A 154 -0.67 13.01 -10.92
N GLU A 155 -0.57 13.98 -10.02
CA GLU A 155 0.70 14.50 -9.50
C GLU A 155 0.62 14.61 -7.98
N PHE A 156 1.64 14.10 -7.29
CA PHE A 156 1.82 14.33 -5.86
C PHE A 156 2.83 15.45 -5.63
N THR A 157 2.46 16.40 -4.79
CA THR A 157 3.35 17.44 -4.27
C THR A 157 3.43 17.31 -2.75
N PHE A 158 4.64 17.30 -2.22
CA PHE A 158 4.94 17.33 -0.79
C PHE A 158 5.66 18.64 -0.47
N ALA A 159 5.21 19.35 0.56
CA ALA A 159 5.81 20.62 0.97
C ALA A 159 5.96 20.70 2.49
N ALA A 160 7.13 21.13 2.96
CA ALA A 160 7.45 21.29 4.37
C ALA A 160 8.60 22.30 4.56
N ASP A 161 8.67 22.95 5.71
CA ASP A 161 9.74 23.91 6.04
C ASP A 161 11.04 23.21 6.49
N THR A 162 11.41 22.14 5.80
CA THR A 162 12.58 21.29 6.09
C THR A 162 13.06 20.62 4.80
N THR A 163 14.24 19.99 4.86
CA THR A 163 14.56 18.91 3.93
C THR A 163 13.63 17.74 4.17
N LEU A 164 12.95 17.32 3.11
CA LEU A 164 12.05 16.18 3.09
C LEU A 164 12.51 15.15 2.06
N ARG A 165 12.30 13.88 2.39
CA ARG A 165 12.52 12.75 1.51
C ARG A 165 11.26 11.89 1.45
N ILE A 166 10.86 11.51 0.24
CA ILE A 166 9.67 10.71 -0.04
C ILE A 166 10.08 9.39 -0.69
N ASP A 167 9.56 8.30 -0.14
CA ASP A 167 9.76 6.94 -0.61
C ASP A 167 8.43 6.17 -0.70
N ASN A 168 8.43 5.04 -1.43
CA ASN A 168 7.35 4.03 -1.41
C ASN A 168 5.93 4.58 -1.63
N LEU A 169 5.79 5.49 -2.60
CA LEU A 169 4.52 6.12 -2.93
C LEU A 169 3.58 5.14 -3.63
N SER A 170 2.34 5.11 -3.17
CA SER A 170 1.30 4.23 -3.67
C SER A 170 -0.04 4.95 -3.74
N TYR A 171 -0.81 4.62 -4.77
CA TYR A 171 -2.19 5.04 -4.95
C TYR A 171 -2.98 3.79 -5.33
N THR A 172 -3.89 3.37 -4.47
CA THR A 172 -4.50 2.04 -4.54
C THR A 172 -6.01 2.09 -4.43
N ALA A 173 -6.65 1.15 -5.10
CA ALA A 173 -8.08 0.88 -5.02
C ALA A 173 -8.28 -0.50 -4.36
N PRO A 174 -9.49 -0.82 -3.86
CA PRO A 174 -9.74 -2.13 -3.25
C PRO A 174 -9.50 -3.30 -4.20
N SER A 175 -8.83 -4.34 -3.71
CA SER A 175 -8.72 -5.65 -4.39
C SER A 175 -9.89 -6.55 -4.04
N PHE A 176 -10.24 -6.55 -2.75
CA PHE A 176 -11.18 -7.51 -2.19
C PHE A 176 -12.17 -6.86 -1.23
N TYR A 177 -13.38 -7.39 -1.25
CA TYR A 177 -14.47 -7.08 -0.34
C TYR A 177 -14.79 -8.33 0.48
N VAL A 178 -15.06 -8.14 1.76
CA VAL A 178 -15.40 -9.21 2.69
C VAL A 178 -16.70 -8.84 3.39
N SER A 179 -17.67 -9.75 3.47
CA SER A 179 -18.92 -9.59 4.23
C SER A 179 -19.24 -10.90 4.96
N PRO A 180 -19.78 -10.87 6.19
CA PRO A 180 -20.24 -12.09 6.88
C PRO A 180 -21.33 -12.85 6.11
N THR A 181 -22.04 -12.20 5.18
CA THR A 181 -23.05 -12.82 4.31
C THR A 181 -22.51 -13.18 2.92
N GLY A 182 -21.21 -13.01 2.70
CA GLY A 182 -20.53 -13.33 1.45
C GLY A 182 -20.31 -14.83 1.25
N SER A 183 -19.46 -15.17 0.29
CA SER A 183 -19.02 -16.56 0.04
C SER A 183 -17.54 -16.62 -0.31
N ASP A 184 -16.78 -17.49 0.35
CA ASP A 184 -15.37 -17.75 0.01
C ASP A 184 -15.21 -18.52 -1.32
N SER A 185 -16.31 -18.92 -1.96
CA SER A 185 -16.32 -19.43 -3.33
C SER A 185 -16.52 -18.34 -4.40
N ALA A 186 -16.83 -17.11 -3.99
CA ALA A 186 -16.94 -15.97 -4.90
C ALA A 186 -15.56 -15.42 -5.27
N ASP A 187 -15.49 -14.39 -6.11
CA ASP A 187 -14.21 -13.78 -6.53
C ASP A 187 -13.70 -12.69 -5.57
N GLY A 188 -14.55 -12.21 -4.65
CA GLY A 188 -14.25 -11.16 -3.69
C GLY A 188 -14.12 -9.77 -4.30
N ARG A 189 -14.32 -9.56 -5.61
CA ARG A 189 -13.90 -8.32 -6.31
C ARG A 189 -14.89 -7.17 -6.19
N THR A 190 -16.11 -7.44 -5.74
CA THR A 190 -17.14 -6.43 -5.52
C THR A 190 -17.85 -6.68 -4.20
N ALA A 191 -18.60 -5.68 -3.71
CA ALA A 191 -19.44 -5.87 -2.53
C ALA A 191 -20.48 -7.00 -2.72
N ALA A 192 -20.99 -7.20 -3.94
CA ALA A 192 -21.98 -8.25 -4.24
C ALA A 192 -21.37 -9.66 -4.32
N THR A 193 -20.10 -9.76 -4.66
CA THR A 193 -19.35 -11.03 -4.78
C THR A 193 -18.30 -11.17 -3.68
N ALA A 194 -18.54 -10.54 -2.53
CA ALA A 194 -17.60 -10.49 -1.42
C ALA A 194 -17.29 -11.89 -0.85
N PHE A 195 -16.06 -12.05 -0.37
CA PHE A 195 -15.68 -13.21 0.44
C PHE A 195 -16.47 -13.24 1.74
N ALA A 196 -16.68 -14.44 2.28
CA ALA A 196 -17.34 -14.62 3.57
C ALA A 196 -16.39 -14.28 4.73
N THR A 197 -15.12 -14.66 4.60
CA THR A 197 -14.17 -14.62 5.71
C THR A 197 -12.97 -13.68 5.47
N PRO A 198 -12.54 -12.92 6.49
CA PRO A 198 -11.29 -12.17 6.43
C PRO A 198 -10.08 -13.09 6.23
N GLN A 199 -10.13 -14.33 6.73
CA GLN A 199 -9.06 -15.30 6.54
C GLN A 199 -8.88 -15.70 5.07
N HIS A 200 -9.97 -15.93 4.33
CA HIS A 200 -9.87 -16.26 2.90
C HIS A 200 -9.23 -15.10 2.13
N ALA A 201 -9.69 -13.87 2.37
CA ALA A 201 -9.10 -12.67 1.76
C ALA A 201 -7.60 -12.54 2.06
N ALA A 202 -7.20 -12.76 3.31
CA ALA A 202 -5.79 -12.74 3.71
C ALA A 202 -4.96 -13.83 3.00
N ASN A 203 -5.49 -15.04 2.86
CA ASN A 203 -4.79 -16.15 2.21
C ASN A 203 -4.50 -15.88 0.73
N VAL A 204 -5.44 -15.24 0.02
CA VAL A 204 -5.30 -14.95 -1.42
C VAL A 204 -4.64 -13.60 -1.71
N SER A 205 -4.41 -12.78 -0.68
CA SER A 205 -3.83 -11.44 -0.82
C SER A 205 -2.40 -11.46 -1.33
N ARG A 206 -2.05 -10.43 -2.09
CA ARG A 206 -0.73 -10.17 -2.68
C ARG A 206 -0.25 -8.78 -2.30
N PRO A 207 1.06 -8.47 -2.46
CA PRO A 207 1.56 -7.13 -2.22
C PRO A 207 0.73 -6.05 -2.93
N GLY A 208 0.34 -5.02 -2.17
CA GLY A 208 -0.48 -3.91 -2.63
C GLY A 208 -1.99 -4.12 -2.53
N ASP A 209 -2.44 -5.30 -2.09
CA ASP A 209 -3.87 -5.56 -1.99
C ASP A 209 -4.52 -4.79 -0.84
N VAL A 210 -5.64 -4.12 -1.15
CA VAL A 210 -6.51 -3.50 -0.15
C VAL A 210 -7.77 -4.33 0.02
N ILE A 211 -8.01 -4.80 1.24
CA ILE A 211 -9.13 -5.64 1.64
C ILE A 211 -10.09 -4.80 2.48
N LEU A 212 -11.33 -4.64 2.00
CA LEU A 212 -12.40 -3.90 2.69
C LEU A 212 -13.34 -4.86 3.43
N LEU A 213 -13.41 -4.73 4.75
CA LEU A 213 -14.36 -5.45 5.60
C LEU A 213 -15.65 -4.65 5.72
N MET A 214 -16.75 -5.24 5.27
CA MET A 214 -18.09 -4.65 5.34
C MET A 214 -18.72 -4.85 6.73
N ASP A 215 -19.93 -4.32 6.89
CA ASP A 215 -20.61 -4.31 8.17
C ASP A 215 -20.96 -5.73 8.62
N GLY A 216 -20.87 -5.92 9.93
CA GLY A 216 -21.29 -7.13 10.60
C GLY A 216 -20.23 -7.66 11.55
N THR A 217 -20.55 -8.82 12.13
CA THR A 217 -19.71 -9.50 13.10
C THR A 217 -19.11 -10.73 12.46
N TYR A 218 -17.79 -10.71 12.31
CA TYR A 218 -17.03 -11.87 11.88
C TYR A 218 -16.71 -12.69 13.11
N VAL A 219 -17.35 -13.84 13.25
CA VAL A 219 -17.12 -14.75 14.38
C VAL A 219 -16.07 -15.76 13.95
N SER A 220 -15.01 -15.92 14.75
CA SER A 220 -14.03 -16.99 14.52
C SER A 220 -14.75 -18.35 14.64
N PRO A 221 -14.63 -19.26 13.66
CA PRO A 221 -15.10 -20.63 13.86
C PRO A 221 -14.28 -21.21 15.01
N GLY A 222 -14.93 -21.53 16.13
CA GLY A 222 -14.32 -21.89 17.40
C GLY A 222 -13.49 -23.18 17.44
N HIS A 223 -12.94 -23.62 16.31
CA HIS A 223 -12.04 -24.76 16.27
C HIS A 223 -10.65 -24.37 15.77
N PRO A 224 -9.59 -24.84 16.43
CA PRO A 224 -8.23 -24.63 15.96
C PRO A 224 -8.07 -25.11 14.52
N ASP A 225 -7.22 -24.41 13.76
CA ASP A 225 -6.80 -24.89 12.45
C ASP A 225 -5.91 -26.12 12.67
N ILE A 226 -6.54 -27.30 12.55
CA ILE A 226 -5.91 -28.61 12.69
C ILE A 226 -5.64 -29.23 11.31
N SER A 227 -5.71 -28.45 10.22
CA SER A 227 -5.49 -28.97 8.86
C SER A 227 -4.08 -29.55 8.67
N ASP A 228 -3.12 -29.05 9.44
CA ASP A 228 -1.73 -29.54 9.48
C ASP A 228 -1.48 -30.58 10.59
N VAL A 229 -2.50 -30.94 11.39
CA VAL A 229 -2.39 -31.93 12.47
C VAL A 229 -2.81 -33.32 11.97
N PRO A 230 -1.97 -34.37 12.15
CA PRO A 230 -2.34 -35.74 11.77
C PRO A 230 -3.67 -36.22 12.37
N ALA A 231 -4.50 -36.88 11.57
CA ALA A 231 -5.87 -37.28 11.92
C ALA A 231 -5.96 -38.25 13.11
N ASP A 232 -4.90 -39.02 13.36
CA ASP A 232 -4.74 -39.90 14.52
C ASP A 232 -4.53 -39.12 15.83
N THR A 233 -3.92 -37.94 15.75
CA THR A 233 -3.71 -37.03 16.89
C THR A 233 -5.01 -36.33 17.29
N ILE A 234 -5.92 -36.10 16.33
CA ILE A 234 -7.21 -35.42 16.54
C ILE A 234 -8.21 -36.33 17.28
N ASN A 235 -8.22 -37.64 17.00
CA ASN A 235 -9.19 -38.61 17.51
C ASN A 235 -8.69 -39.47 18.69
N SER A 236 -7.54 -39.14 19.28
CA SER A 236 -6.98 -39.94 20.37
C SER A 236 -7.84 -39.86 21.65
N PRO A 237 -8.28 -41.01 22.24
CA PRO A 237 -9.13 -41.05 23.44
C PRO A 237 -8.39 -40.70 24.73
N LEU A 238 -7.07 -40.50 24.67
CA LEU A 238 -6.24 -40.12 25.81
C LEU A 238 -5.55 -38.79 25.48
N TRP A 239 -6.09 -37.72 26.07
CA TRP A 239 -5.45 -36.41 26.22
C TRP A 239 -5.20 -35.65 24.89
N ARG A 240 -6.00 -34.61 24.63
CA ARG A 240 -5.66 -33.58 23.62
C ARG A 240 -4.43 -32.84 24.12
N PRO A 241 -3.28 -32.90 23.42
CA PRO A 241 -2.10 -32.19 23.89
C PRO A 241 -2.36 -30.68 24.00
N TRP A 242 -1.83 -30.03 25.05
CA TRP A 242 -1.98 -28.57 25.25
C TRP A 242 -1.33 -27.74 24.12
N TRP A 243 -0.55 -28.38 23.24
CA TRP A 243 0.07 -27.83 22.04
C TRP A 243 -0.66 -28.18 20.74
N VAL A 244 -1.84 -28.83 20.77
CA VAL A 244 -2.77 -28.74 19.63
C VAL A 244 -2.99 -27.25 19.45
N GLU A 245 -2.39 -26.69 18.40
CA GLU A 245 -2.27 -25.26 18.22
C GLU A 245 -3.66 -24.67 18.42
N LYS A 246 -3.87 -23.91 19.49
CA LYS A 246 -5.15 -23.23 19.69
C LYS A 246 -5.15 -22.02 18.74
N THR A 247 -5.16 -22.27 17.44
CA THR A 247 -4.94 -21.31 16.36
C THR A 247 -6.20 -20.61 15.87
N GLY A 248 -7.33 -20.80 16.56
CA GLY A 248 -8.55 -20.07 16.26
C GLY A 248 -8.34 -18.58 16.43
N GLY A 249 -8.70 -17.80 15.42
CA GLY A 249 -8.79 -16.36 15.45
C GLY A 249 -9.59 -15.86 14.24
N ASN A 250 -9.82 -14.55 14.11
CA ASN A 250 -10.60 -14.06 12.97
C ASN A 250 -9.76 -13.99 11.68
N VAL A 251 -8.48 -13.63 11.81
CA VAL A 251 -7.56 -13.59 10.67
C VAL A 251 -6.10 -13.77 11.12
N THR A 252 -5.37 -14.60 10.38
CA THR A 252 -3.92 -14.75 10.42
C THR A 252 -3.36 -14.32 9.06
N ILE A 253 -2.58 -13.25 9.04
CA ILE A 253 -1.95 -12.73 7.82
C ILE A 253 -0.54 -13.31 7.73
N LYS A 254 -0.35 -14.27 6.80
CA LYS A 254 0.95 -14.91 6.54
C LYS A 254 1.70 -14.27 5.37
N ASN A 255 0.97 -13.68 4.43
CA ASN A 255 1.53 -13.04 3.25
C ASN A 255 2.14 -11.68 3.62
N SER A 256 3.18 -11.29 2.88
CA SER A 256 3.86 -10.00 3.05
C SER A 256 3.58 -9.09 1.87
N GLY A 257 3.48 -7.80 2.14
CA GLY A 257 3.60 -6.78 1.11
C GLY A 257 5.05 -6.52 0.72
N THR A 258 5.27 -5.39 0.05
CA THR A 258 6.59 -4.81 -0.20
C THR A 258 6.62 -3.37 0.36
N PRO A 259 7.80 -2.73 0.49
CA PRO A 259 7.88 -1.33 0.92
C PRO A 259 6.90 -0.41 0.18
N ALA A 260 6.81 -0.53 -1.16
CA ALA A 260 5.92 0.27 -2.00
C ALA A 260 4.49 -0.29 -2.15
N ALA A 261 4.20 -1.52 -1.70
CA ALA A 261 2.93 -2.19 -1.93
C ALA A 261 2.51 -2.99 -0.68
N TRP A 262 2.01 -2.29 0.33
CA TRP A 262 1.54 -2.89 1.58
C TRP A 262 0.23 -3.65 1.37
N ILE A 263 0.04 -4.76 2.10
CA ILE A 263 -1.27 -5.39 2.22
C ILE A 263 -2.05 -4.62 3.28
N VAL A 264 -3.24 -4.11 2.92
CA VAL A 264 -4.05 -3.28 3.82
C VAL A 264 -5.37 -3.97 4.13
N LEU A 265 -5.58 -4.33 5.39
CA LEU A 265 -6.86 -4.79 5.91
C LEU A 265 -7.56 -3.64 6.62
N ARG A 266 -8.69 -3.17 6.09
CA ARG A 266 -9.41 -2.03 6.66
C ARG A 266 -10.90 -2.19 6.63
N ALA A 267 -11.60 -1.39 7.44
CA ALA A 267 -13.04 -1.25 7.30
C ALA A 267 -13.40 -0.65 5.94
N HIS A 268 -14.49 -1.16 5.37
CA HIS A 268 -15.17 -0.49 4.27
C HIS A 268 -15.63 0.91 4.73
N PRO A 269 -15.55 1.94 3.87
CA PRO A 269 -16.03 3.28 4.22
C PRO A 269 -17.44 3.28 4.80
N GLY A 270 -17.62 4.01 5.90
CA GLY A 270 -18.90 4.13 6.62
C GLY A 270 -19.27 2.91 7.48
N HIS A 271 -18.56 1.78 7.34
CA HIS A 271 -18.88 0.55 8.02
C HIS A 271 -18.05 0.40 9.31
N ARG A 272 -18.53 -0.43 10.23
CA ARG A 272 -17.93 -0.71 11.55
C ARG A 272 -17.84 -2.23 11.77
N PRO A 273 -17.02 -2.95 10.98
CA PRO A 273 -16.83 -4.38 11.15
C PRO A 273 -16.31 -4.72 12.55
N VAL A 274 -16.87 -5.77 13.13
CA VAL A 274 -16.43 -6.34 14.40
C VAL A 274 -15.80 -7.70 14.16
N LEU A 275 -14.52 -7.81 14.45
CA LEU A 275 -13.85 -9.10 14.60
C LEU A 275 -14.14 -9.59 16.02
N PHE A 276 -15.11 -10.50 16.13
CA PHE A 276 -15.47 -11.09 17.42
C PHE A 276 -14.79 -12.45 17.56
N ASN A 277 -13.93 -12.52 18.56
CA ASN A 277 -13.20 -13.71 18.89
C ASN A 277 -13.88 -14.42 20.07
N ALA A 278 -14.81 -15.34 19.76
CA ALA A 278 -15.60 -16.04 20.78
C ALA A 278 -14.80 -17.12 21.53
N GLU A 279 -13.95 -17.86 20.82
CA GLU A 279 -13.27 -19.07 21.35
C GLU A 279 -11.79 -19.17 20.95
N GLY A 280 -11.30 -18.23 20.15
CA GLY A 280 -9.92 -18.18 19.66
C GLY A 280 -9.00 -17.32 20.53
N TRP A 281 -7.72 -17.24 20.15
CA TRP A 281 -6.69 -16.53 20.92
C TRP A 281 -6.38 -15.14 20.40
N HIS A 282 -6.71 -14.85 19.14
CA HIS A 282 -6.41 -13.58 18.49
C HIS A 282 -7.55 -13.09 17.60
N GLY A 283 -7.78 -11.77 17.59
CA GLY A 283 -8.60 -11.16 16.54
C GLY A 283 -7.82 -11.11 15.22
N VAL A 284 -6.62 -10.52 15.26
CA VAL A 284 -5.69 -10.41 14.13
C VAL A 284 -4.32 -10.91 14.57
N ARG A 285 -3.75 -11.87 13.83
CA ARG A 285 -2.38 -12.36 14.04
C ARG A 285 -1.54 -12.11 12.80
N PHE A 286 -0.32 -11.63 12.99
CA PHE A 286 0.70 -11.59 11.94
C PHE A 286 1.55 -12.86 12.04
N GLY A 287 1.76 -13.52 10.90
CA GLY A 287 2.71 -14.63 10.81
C GLY A 287 4.14 -14.16 11.08
N LEU A 288 5.03 -15.08 11.47
CA LEU A 288 6.42 -14.76 11.81
C LEU A 288 7.21 -14.08 10.67
N THR A 289 6.78 -14.31 9.44
CA THR A 289 7.41 -13.76 8.22
C THR A 289 6.60 -12.65 7.57
N ALA A 290 5.43 -12.30 8.12
CA ALA A 290 4.56 -11.28 7.56
C ALA A 290 5.19 -9.89 7.78
N ALA A 291 5.26 -9.10 6.71
CA ALA A 291 5.82 -7.76 6.70
C ALA A 291 5.02 -6.84 5.77
N TYR A 292 5.11 -5.52 5.97
CA TYR A 292 4.41 -4.50 5.17
C TYR A 292 2.90 -4.75 5.13
N VAL A 293 2.31 -4.90 6.33
CA VAL A 293 0.87 -5.12 6.52
C VAL A 293 0.32 -3.99 7.38
N GLU A 294 -0.78 -3.39 6.92
CA GLU A 294 -1.54 -2.38 7.67
C GLU A 294 -2.89 -2.95 8.07
N VAL A 295 -3.28 -2.74 9.32
CA VAL A 295 -4.60 -3.10 9.83
C VAL A 295 -5.21 -1.88 10.50
N ARG A 296 -6.36 -1.40 10.02
CA ARG A 296 -6.95 -0.15 10.53
C ARG A 296 -8.47 -0.11 10.48
N GLY A 297 -9.06 0.70 11.36
CA GLY A 297 -10.50 0.98 11.34
C GLY A 297 -11.40 -0.19 11.73
N LEU A 298 -10.84 -1.27 12.29
CA LEU A 298 -11.59 -2.45 12.73
C LEU A 298 -11.88 -2.37 14.24
N LYS A 299 -13.05 -2.84 14.66
CA LYS A 299 -13.30 -3.14 16.07
C LYS A 299 -12.90 -4.59 16.34
N ILE A 300 -12.07 -4.81 17.36
CA ILE A 300 -11.71 -6.14 17.84
C ILE A 300 -12.39 -6.35 19.20
N GLN A 301 -13.06 -7.49 19.36
CA GLN A 301 -13.76 -7.85 20.58
C GLN A 301 -13.47 -9.31 20.93
N GLY A 302 -13.25 -9.60 22.21
CA GLY A 302 -13.13 -10.95 22.77
C GLY A 302 -14.02 -11.10 23.99
#